data_AF-A0A917T1Z7-F1
#
_entry.id   AF-A0A917T1Z7-F1
#
_cell.length_a   1.000
_cell.length_b   1.000
_cell.length_c   1.000
_cell.angle_alpha   90.00
_cell.angle_beta   90.00
_cell.angle_gamma   90.00
#
_symmetry.space_group_name_H-M   'P 1'
#
loop_
_entity.id
_entity.type
_entity.pdbx_description
1 polymer ?
#
loop_
_entity_poly.entity_id
_entity_poly.type
_entity_poly.pdbx_seq_one_letter_code
_entity_poly.pdbx_strand_id
1 'polypeptide(L)'
;MTRLTAPLLALCIAAPLGAEPVIALNGEAEFGVTYGAAGSDVHTRYTLDLSPRIRTDGGLTIGAQTRLRADPGRPAQIAAPRYYITTGRPQALPRR
;
A
#
# COMPACT_ATOMS: atom_id res chain seq x y z
N MET A 1 5.28 19.24 -5.02
CA MET A 1 5.84 18.17 -5.88
C MET A 1 6.71 17.25 -5.01
N THR A 2 6.13 16.19 -4.46
CA THR A 2 6.82 15.26 -3.56
C THR A 2 7.40 14.10 -4.38
N ARG A 3 8.74 14.01 -4.40
CA ARG A 3 9.49 12.96 -5.08
C ARG A 3 9.35 11.64 -4.32
N LEU A 4 8.38 10.81 -4.70
CA LEU A 4 8.16 9.46 -4.14
C LEU A 4 8.85 8.34 -4.93
N THR A 5 9.65 8.65 -5.95
CA THR A 5 10.16 7.67 -6.91
C THR A 5 11.47 6.98 -6.52
N ALA A 6 12.23 7.49 -5.54
CA ALA A 6 13.58 6.97 -5.27
C ALA A 6 13.63 5.62 -4.50
N PRO A 7 12.83 5.35 -3.45
CA PRO A 7 13.03 4.14 -2.65
C PRO A 7 12.47 2.87 -3.31
N LEU A 8 11.43 2.98 -4.15
CA LEU A 8 10.86 1.82 -4.86
C LEU A 8 11.75 1.32 -6.00
N LEU A 9 12.41 2.23 -6.71
CA LEU A 9 13.30 1.86 -7.82
C LEU A 9 14.58 1.18 -7.31
N ALA A 10 15.12 1.65 -6.18
CA ALA A 10 16.33 1.08 -5.58
C ALA A 10 16.16 -0.38 -5.15
N LEU A 11 14.95 -0.77 -4.71
CA LEU A 11 14.65 -2.16 -4.36
C LEU A 11 14.64 -3.09 -5.59
N CYS A 12 14.29 -2.57 -6.77
CA CYS A 12 14.24 -3.37 -8.00
C CYS A 12 15.62 -3.55 -8.65
N ILE A 13 16.55 -2.61 -8.46
CA ILE A 13 17.87 -2.61 -9.12
C ILE A 13 18.93 -3.36 -8.29
N ALA A 14 18.76 -3.47 -6.98
CA ALA A 14 19.69 -4.14 -6.07
C ALA A 14 19.32 -5.59 -5.73
N ALA A 15 18.41 -6.21 -6.50
CA ALA A 15 18.10 -7.62 -6.32
C ALA A 15 19.37 -8.45 -6.67
N PRO A 16 19.93 -9.22 -5.71
CA PRO A 16 21.02 -10.13 -6.03
C PRO A 16 20.53 -11.14 -7.07
N LEU A 17 21.43 -11.59 -7.95
CA LEU A 17 21.18 -12.67 -8.92
C LEU A 17 20.59 -13.87 -8.14
N GLY A 18 19.29 -14.15 -8.29
CA GLY A 18 18.54 -15.13 -7.46
C GLY A 18 17.42 -14.55 -6.59
N ALA A 19 16.88 -13.37 -6.93
CA ALA A 19 15.80 -12.76 -6.19
C ALA A 19 14.70 -12.21 -7.11
N GLU A 20 13.44 -12.56 -6.82
CA GLU A 20 12.27 -12.17 -7.62
C GLU A 20 11.60 -10.94 -6.99
N PRO A 21 11.66 -9.75 -7.64
CA PRO A 21 10.92 -8.58 -7.18
C PRO A 21 9.43 -8.76 -7.46
N VAL A 22 8.60 -8.57 -6.43
CA VAL A 22 7.15 -8.62 -6.51
C VAL A 22 6.58 -7.31 -5.98
N ILE A 23 5.76 -6.63 -6.79
CA ILE A 23 5.02 -5.45 -6.37
C ILE A 23 3.54 -5.82 -6.32
N ALA A 24 2.98 -5.89 -5.11
CA ALA A 24 1.55 -6.11 -4.92
C ALA A 24 0.83 -4.79 -4.66
N LEU A 25 -0.23 -4.54 -5.41
CA LEU A 25 -1.16 -3.42 -5.24
C LEU A 25 -2.54 -3.99 -4.92
N ASN A 26 -3.06 -3.69 -3.72
CA ASN A 26 -4.42 -4.07 -3.35
C ASN A 26 -5.16 -2.82 -2.92
N GLY A 27 -6.33 -2.55 -3.50
CA GLY A 27 -7.11 -1.37 -3.13
C GLY A 27 -8.59 -1.68 -3.02
N GLU A 28 -9.28 -0.85 -2.26
CA GLU A 28 -10.73 -0.78 -2.23
C GLU A 28 -11.16 0.67 -2.51
N ALA A 29 -12.25 0.81 -3.24
CA ALA A 29 -12.93 2.07 -3.43
C ALA A 29 -14.37 1.89 -2.94
N GLU A 30 -14.78 2.73 -2.00
CA GLU A 30 -16.13 2.78 -1.48
C GLU A 30 -16.78 4.08 -1.95
N PHE A 31 -17.96 3.97 -2.53
CA PHE A 31 -18.77 5.11 -2.92
C PHE A 31 -20.15 4.94 -2.29
N GLY A 32 -20.63 5.97 -1.60
CA GLY A 32 -21.93 5.93 -0.95
C GLY A 32 -22.62 7.28 -0.95
N VAL A 33 -23.94 7.22 -0.93
CA VAL A 33 -24.81 8.39 -0.85
C VAL A 33 -25.74 8.17 0.34
N THR A 34 -25.69 9.08 1.31
CA THR A 34 -26.58 9.06 2.46
C THR A 34 -27.71 10.07 2.20
N TYR A 35 -28.96 9.62 2.22
CA TYR A 35 -30.12 10.50 2.08
C TYR A 35 -30.68 10.84 3.47
N GLY A 36 -30.73 12.13 3.80
CA GLY A 36 -31.29 12.64 5.05
C GLY A 36 -32.34 13.73 4.82
N ALA A 37 -33.10 14.06 5.86
CA ALA A 37 -34.11 15.13 5.81
C ALA A 37 -33.51 16.51 5.47
N ALA A 38 -32.20 16.70 5.65
CA ALA A 38 -31.46 17.92 5.33
C ALA A 38 -30.79 17.91 3.94
N GLY A 39 -30.94 16.83 3.15
CA GLY A 39 -30.33 16.68 1.83
C GLY A 39 -29.58 15.35 1.65
N SER A 40 -28.93 15.18 0.50
CA SER A 40 -28.07 14.04 0.18
C SER A 40 -26.60 14.36 0.46
N ASP A 41 -25.91 13.50 1.18
CA ASP A 41 -24.46 13.57 1.42
C ASP A 41 -23.73 12.49 0.62
N VAL A 42 -22.75 12.88 -0.17
CA VAL A 42 -21.94 11.98 -0.99
C VAL A 42 -20.62 11.74 -0.29
N HIS A 43 -20.36 10.48 0.05
CA HIS A 43 -19.07 10.07 0.59
C HIS A 43 -18.38 9.12 -0.38
N THR A 44 -17.07 9.29 -0.50
CA THR A 44 -16.20 8.40 -1.26
C THR A 44 -15.04 8.07 -0.36
N ARG A 45 -14.46 6.88 -0.47
CA ARG A 45 -13.25 6.51 0.24
C ARG A 45 -12.42 5.63 -0.67
N TYR A 46 -11.14 5.96 -0.78
CA TYR A 46 -10.16 5.15 -1.49
C TYR A 46 -9.12 4.66 -0.49
N THR A 47 -8.88 3.36 -0.46
CA THR A 47 -7.74 2.77 0.26
C THR A 47 -6.89 2.00 -0.75
N LEU A 48 -5.57 2.21 -0.72
CA LEU A 48 -4.60 1.48 -1.53
C LEU A 48 -3.46 0.99 -0.64
N ASP A 49 -3.31 -0.33 -0.54
CA ASP A 49 -2.19 -1.02 0.07
C ASP A 49 -1.13 -1.34 -0.98
N LEU A 50 0.09 -0.85 -0.74
CA LEU A 50 1.27 -1.06 -1.56
C LEU A 50 2.24 -1.96 -0.80
N SER A 51 2.66 -3.08 -1.41
CA SER A 51 3.67 -3.97 -0.82
C SER A 51 4.73 -4.42 -1.82
N PRO A 52 5.82 -3.64 -2.01
CA PRO A 52 7.01 -4.11 -2.71
C PRO A 52 7.76 -5.11 -1.82
N ARG A 53 8.20 -6.21 -2.43
CA ARG A 53 9.00 -7.23 -1.77
C ARG A 53 9.94 -7.93 -2.74
N ILE A 54 10.97 -8.54 -2.20
CA ILE A 54 11.88 -9.43 -2.89
C ILE A 54 11.78 -10.79 -2.21
N ARG A 55 11.64 -11.86 -3.00
CA ARG A 55 11.75 -13.23 -2.52
C ARG A 55 13.11 -13.79 -2.93
N THR A 56 13.84 -14.37 -1.99
CA THR A 56 15.09 -15.09 -2.25
C THR A 56 14.79 -16.57 -2.49
N ASP A 57 15.71 -17.25 -3.19
CA ASP A 57 15.62 -18.70 -3.45
C ASP A 57 15.54 -19.55 -2.18
N GLY A 58 16.10 -19.06 -1.07
CA GLY A 58 16.00 -19.69 0.26
C GLY A 58 14.63 -19.54 0.95
N GLY A 59 13.63 -18.98 0.26
CA GLY A 59 12.29 -18.77 0.81
C GLY A 59 12.16 -17.55 1.71
N LEU A 60 13.20 -16.73 1.85
CA LEU A 60 13.15 -15.48 2.61
C LEU A 60 12.45 -14.40 1.77
N THR A 61 11.56 -13.63 2.38
CA THR A 61 10.89 -12.49 1.79
C THR A 61 11.24 -11.24 2.59
N ILE A 62 11.78 -10.24 1.90
CA ILE A 62 12.09 -8.93 2.46
C ILE A 62 11.21 -7.92 1.76
N GLY A 63 10.55 -7.03 2.49
CA GLY A 63 9.69 -6.05 1.85
C GLY A 63 9.27 -4.89 2.74
N ALA A 64 8.48 -4.02 2.12
CA ALA A 64 7.80 -2.93 2.78
C ALA A 64 6.29 -3.02 2.54
N GLN A 65 5.51 -2.43 3.43
CA GLN A 65 4.07 -2.25 3.28
C GLN A 65 3.71 -0.81 3.65
N THR A 66 2.91 -0.14 2.84
CA THR A 66 2.32 1.16 3.17
C THR A 66 0.89 1.22 2.68
N ARG A 67 0.08 2.09 3.29
CA ARG A 67 -1.31 2.33 2.93
C ARG A 67 -1.50 3.79 2.58
N LEU A 68 -2.12 4.04 1.45
CA LEU A 68 -2.66 5.32 1.05
C LEU A 68 -4.17 5.31 1.32
N ARG A 69 -4.68 6.37 1.96
CA ARG A 69 -6.13 6.63 2.08
C ARG A 69 -6.47 7.98 1.48
N ALA A 70 -7.59 8.10 0.79
CA ALA A 70 -8.11 9.37 0.32
C ALA A 70 -9.62 9.47 0.55
N ASP A 71 -10.06 10.58 1.15
CA ASP A 71 -11.46 10.92 1.39
C ASP A 71 -11.78 12.27 0.70
N PRO A 72 -13.03 12.52 0.27
CA PRO A 72 -13.48 13.80 -0.26
C PRO A 72 -13.16 14.95 0.70
N GLY A 73 -12.59 16.02 0.15
CA GLY A 73 -12.24 17.21 0.93
C GLY A 73 -11.07 17.01 1.91
N ARG A 74 -10.38 15.86 1.90
CA ARG A 74 -9.20 15.61 2.73
C ARG A 74 -7.98 15.26 1.86
N PRO A 75 -6.78 15.78 2.17
CA PRO A 75 -5.56 15.34 1.54
C PRO A 75 -5.36 13.84 1.73
N ALA A 76 -4.82 13.17 0.71
CA ALA A 76 -4.49 11.76 0.82
C ALA A 76 -3.47 11.52 1.93
N GLN A 77 -3.71 10.52 2.77
CA GLN A 77 -2.88 10.16 3.91
C GLN A 77 -2.08 8.91 3.57
N ILE A 78 -0.76 8.99 3.75
CA ILE A 78 0.15 7.86 3.57
C ILE A 78 0.61 7.40 4.95
N ALA A 79 0.28 6.16 5.31
CA ALA A 79 0.77 5.54 6.53
C ALA A 79 2.29 5.28 6.41
N ALA A 80 3.00 5.45 7.52
CA ALA A 80 4.44 5.15 7.56
C ALA A 80 4.70 3.71 7.08
N PRO A 81 5.72 3.49 6.23
CA PRO A 81 6.01 2.16 5.70
C PRO A 81 6.45 1.22 6.83
N ARG A 82 5.91 -0.01 6.84
CA ARG A 82 6.33 -1.11 7.70
C ARG A 82 7.25 -2.03 6.92
N TYR A 83 8.49 -2.14 7.38
CA TYR A 83 9.46 -3.08 6.82
C TYR A 83 9.34 -4.43 7.51
N TYR A 84 9.56 -5.51 6.76
CA TYR A 84 9.48 -6.86 7.29
C TYR A 84 10.48 -7.80 6.60
N ILE A 85 10.84 -8.85 7.33
CA ILE A 85 11.58 -10.01 6.85
C ILE A 85 10.80 -11.25 7.33
N THR A 86 10.41 -12.14 6.42
CA THR A 86 9.60 -13.31 6.75
C THR A 86 9.87 -14.45 5.79
N THR A 87 9.64 -15.70 6.21
CA THR A 87 9.64 -16.88 5.33
C THR A 87 8.24 -17.28 4.86
N GLY A 88 7.21 -16.53 5.28
CA GLY A 88 5.79 -16.81 5.00
C GLY A 88 5.04 -15.63 4.39
N ARG A 89 3.72 -15.56 4.62
CA ARG A 89 2.93 -14.39 4.23
C ARG A 89 3.17 -13.27 5.24
N PRO A 90 3.53 -12.06 4.80
CA PRO A 90 3.63 -10.93 5.72
C PRO A 90 2.28 -10.63 6.35
N GLN A 91 2.31 -10.17 7.60
CA GLN A 91 1.11 -9.70 8.28
C GLN A 91 0.46 -8.59 7.46
N ALA A 92 -0.87 -8.63 7.30
CA ALA A 92 -1.58 -7.57 6.61
C ALA A 92 -1.48 -6.24 7.39
N LEU A 93 -1.60 -5.12 6.66
CA LEU A 93 -1.69 -3.81 7.30
C LEU A 93 -2.97 -3.72 8.16
N PRO A 94 -2.89 -3.16 9.38
CA PRO A 94 -4.06 -2.96 10.23
C PRO A 94 -5.13 -2.12 9.51
N ARG A 95 -6.41 -2.51 9.64
CA ARG A 95 -7.52 -1.87 8.91
C ARG A 95 -8.09 -0.60 9.55
N ARG A 96 -7.61 -0.18 10.72
CA ARG A 96 -8.14 0.97 11.48
C ARG A 96 -8.02 2.27 10.69
#